data_AF-A0A924CF92-F1
#
_entry.id   AF-A0A924CF92-F1
#
_cell.length_a   1.000
_cell.length_b   1.000
_cell.length_c   1.000
_cell.angle_alpha   90.00
_cell.angle_beta   90.00
_cell.angle_gamma   90.00
#
_symmetry.space_group_name_H-M   'P 1'
#
loop_
_entity.id
_entity.type
_entity.pdbx_description
1 polymer ?
#
loop_
_entity_poly.entity_id
_entity_poly.type
_entity_poly.pdbx_seq_one_letter_code
_entity_poly.pdbx_strand_id
1 'polypeptide(L)'
;MTAANHQFNTRYIISISFISALGGYLFGFDFAVISGALPFLKEQFGLNEYWEGFTTGCLALGAIAGCIIAGWVTEKYGRRPGLLTA
;
A
#
# COMPACT_ATOMS: atom_id res chain seq x y z
N MET A 1 13.69 -40.13 12.35
CA MET A 1 13.69 -38.66 12.20
C MET A 1 14.21 -38.33 10.82
N THR A 2 13.33 -38.29 9.83
CA THR A 2 13.72 -38.05 8.42
C THR A 2 13.57 -36.56 8.14
N ALA A 3 14.68 -35.83 8.07
CA ALA A 3 14.68 -34.42 7.73
C ALA A 3 14.26 -34.27 6.26
N ALA A 4 13.05 -33.76 6.02
CA ALA A 4 12.57 -33.43 4.69
C ALA A 4 13.43 -32.29 4.12
N ASN A 5 14.18 -32.58 3.06
CA ASN A 5 15.01 -31.61 2.34
C ASN A 5 14.09 -30.74 1.46
N HIS A 6 13.53 -29.67 2.03
CA HIS A 6 12.72 -28.72 1.28
C HIS A 6 13.63 -27.92 0.35
N GLN A 7 13.70 -28.32 -0.93
CA GLN A 7 14.35 -27.54 -1.98
C GLN A 7 13.48 -26.29 -2.24
N PHE A 8 13.85 -25.18 -1.61
CA PHE A 8 13.18 -23.90 -1.83
C PHE A 8 13.60 -23.32 -3.17
N ASN A 9 12.64 -23.01 -4.04
CA ASN A 9 12.91 -22.33 -5.30
C ASN A 9 13.19 -20.83 -5.02
N THR A 10 14.44 -20.49 -4.75
CA THR A 10 14.88 -19.14 -4.36
C THR A 10 14.45 -18.08 -5.36
N ARG A 11 14.48 -18.38 -6.67
CA ARG A 11 14.00 -17.46 -7.73
C ARG A 11 12.51 -17.12 -7.56
N TYR A 12 11.69 -18.13 -7.27
CA TYR A 12 10.26 -17.95 -7.04
C TYR A 12 9.99 -17.14 -5.77
N ILE A 13 10.76 -17.36 -4.69
CA ILE A 13 10.62 -16.61 -3.44
C ILE A 13 11.02 -15.14 -3.61
N ILE A 14 12.09 -14.87 -4.37
CA ILE A 14 12.52 -13.51 -4.68
C ILE A 14 11.44 -12.78 -5.50
N SER A 15 10.85 -13.43 -6.51
CA SER A 15 9.83 -12.79 -7.35
C SER A 15 8.56 -12.43 -6.57
N ILE A 16 8.05 -13.33 -5.72
CA ILE A 16 6.86 -13.03 -4.89
C ILE A 16 7.16 -11.97 -3.84
N SER A 17 8.37 -11.97 -3.26
CA SER A 17 8.79 -10.95 -2.29
C SER A 17 8.93 -9.58 -2.96
N PHE A 18 9.44 -9.53 -4.19
CA PHE A 18 9.54 -8.31 -4.97
C PHE A 18 8.16 -7.75 -5.30
N ILE A 19 7.23 -8.58 -5.78
CA ILE A 19 5.84 -8.16 -6.03
C ILE A 19 5.17 -7.66 -4.75
N SER A 20 5.38 -8.34 -3.61
CA SER A 20 4.88 -7.88 -2.32
C SER A 20 5.50 -6.54 -1.87
N ALA A 21 6.78 -6.31 -2.17
CA ALA A 21 7.45 -5.05 -1.86
C ALA A 21 6.97 -3.91 -2.75
N LEU A 22 6.62 -4.18 -4.02
CA LEU A 22 6.04 -3.19 -4.93
C LEU A 22 4.71 -2.63 -4.41
N GLY A 23 3.90 -3.44 -3.71
CA GLY A 23 2.69 -2.93 -3.04
C GLY A 23 2.99 -1.86 -1.99
N GLY A 24 3.99 -2.09 -1.14
CA GLY A 24 4.46 -1.09 -0.17
C GLY A 24 5.13 0.13 -0.82
N TYR A 25 5.81 -0.08 -1.94
CA TYR A 25 6.39 1.00 -2.74
C TYR A 25 5.32 1.92 -3.32
N LEU A 26 4.27 1.35 -3.93
CA LEU A 26 3.15 2.13 -4.48
C LEU A 26 2.46 2.97 -3.40
N PHE A 27 2.24 2.38 -2.22
CA PHE A 27 1.67 3.09 -1.08
C PHE A 27 2.51 4.31 -0.69
N GLY A 28 3.84 4.16 -0.58
CA GLY A 28 4.73 5.27 -0.26
C GLY A 28 4.85 6.30 -1.39
N PHE A 29 4.72 5.86 -2.65
CA PHE A 29 4.77 6.73 -3.82
C PHE A 29 3.62 7.75 -3.82
N ASP A 30 2.40 7.34 -3.44
CA ASP A 30 1.24 8.24 -3.37
C ASP A 30 1.45 9.39 -2.38
N PHE A 31 2.05 9.12 -1.21
CA PHE A 31 2.42 10.17 -0.25
C PHE A 31 3.48 11.13 -0.80
N ALA A 32 4.46 10.60 -1.54
CA ALA A 32 5.51 11.43 -2.15
C ALA A 32 4.94 12.36 -3.23
N VAL A 33 4.02 11.85 -4.06
CA VAL A 33 3.36 12.65 -5.11
C VAL A 33 2.49 13.75 -4.51
N ILE A 34 1.68 13.44 -3.48
CA ILE A 34 0.84 14.47 -2.83
C ILE A 34 1.69 15.54 -2.15
N SER A 35 2.77 15.16 -1.46
CA SER A 35 3.68 16.14 -0.85
C SER A 35 4.35 17.04 -1.88
N GLY A 36 4.65 16.53 -3.09
CA GLY A 36 5.22 17.32 -4.17
C GLY A 36 4.19 18.21 -4.88
N ALA A 37 2.93 17.77 -4.96
CA ALA A 37 1.85 18.49 -5.62
C ALA A 37 1.15 19.54 -4.72
N LEU A 38 1.22 19.38 -3.39
CA LEU A 38 0.57 20.23 -2.40
C LEU A 38 0.77 21.75 -2.61
N PRO A 39 1.99 22.28 -2.85
CA PRO A 39 2.17 23.73 -3.05
C PRO A 39 1.46 24.25 -4.30
N PHE A 40 1.45 23.46 -5.39
CA PHE A 40 0.75 23.83 -6.62
C PHE A 40 -0.78 23.79 -6.44
N LEU A 41 -1.28 22.78 -5.72
CA LEU A 41 -2.70 22.67 -5.39
C LEU A 41 -3.15 23.86 -4.53
N LYS A 42 -2.33 24.26 -3.56
CA LYS A 42 -2.60 25.41 -2.70
C LYS A 42 -2.75 26.71 -3.47
N GLU A 43 -1.86 26.95 -4.43
CA GLU A 43 -1.89 28.15 -5.27
C GLU A 43 -3.07 28.13 -6.26
N GLN A 44 -3.37 26.98 -6.85
CA GLN A 44 -4.40 26.87 -7.89
C GLN A 44 -5.84 26.87 -7.33
N PHE A 45 -6.06 26.32 -6.14
CA PHE A 45 -7.39 26.22 -5.51
C PHE A 45 -7.56 27.15 -4.30
N GLY A 46 -6.52 27.92 -3.93
CA GLY A 46 -6.57 28.85 -2.79
C GLY A 46 -6.82 28.15 -1.45
N LEU A 47 -6.18 27.00 -1.22
CA LEU A 47 -6.43 26.21 0.00
C LEU A 47 -5.95 26.96 1.24
N ASN A 48 -6.86 27.10 2.21
CA ASN A 48 -6.53 27.48 3.58
C ASN A 48 -5.83 26.29 4.30
N GLU A 49 -5.06 26.55 5.35
CA GLU A 49 -4.30 25.54 6.11
C GLU A 49 -5.16 24.36 6.58
N TYR A 50 -6.42 24.65 6.92
CA TYR A 50 -7.41 23.62 7.28
C TYR A 50 -7.71 22.65 6.11
N TRP A 51 -7.90 23.18 4.90
CA TRP A 51 -8.20 22.38 3.71
C TRP A 51 -6.98 21.59 3.25
N GLU A 52 -5.77 22.17 3.38
CA GLU A 52 -4.51 21.47 3.10
C GLU A 52 -4.34 20.23 3.99
N GLY A 53 -4.61 20.38 5.30
CA GLY A 53 -4.61 19.27 6.25
C GLY A 53 -5.72 18.25 5.98
N PHE A 54 -6.91 18.70 5.55
CA PHE A 54 -7.99 17.79 5.19
C PHE A 54 -7.68 16.95 3.95
N THR A 55 -7.09 17.56 2.90
CA THR A 55 -6.71 16.88 1.67
C THR A 55 -5.60 15.84 1.88
N THR A 56 -4.63 16.13 2.74
CA THR A 56 -3.58 15.15 3.08
C THR A 56 -4.06 14.11 4.09
N GLY A 57 -4.93 14.50 5.02
CA GLY A 57 -5.50 13.62 6.03
C GLY A 57 -6.49 12.59 5.48
N CYS A 58 -7.28 12.94 4.45
CA CYS A 58 -8.23 12.00 3.86
C CYS A 58 -7.54 10.82 3.16
N LEU A 59 -6.34 11.04 2.60
CA LEU A 59 -5.49 9.96 2.07
C LEU A 59 -5.13 8.95 3.18
N ALA A 60 -4.66 9.44 4.33
CA ALA A 60 -4.30 8.59 5.47
C ALA A 60 -5.52 7.87 6.05
N LEU A 61 -6.67 8.54 6.15
CA LEU A 61 -7.92 7.93 6.59
C LEU A 61 -8.38 6.81 5.63
N GLY A 62 -8.30 7.05 4.32
CA GLY A 62 -8.58 6.05 3.30
C GLY A 62 -7.65 4.84 3.42
N ALA A 63 -6.36 5.06 3.67
CA ALA A 63 -5.40 3.99 3.89
C ALA A 63 -5.74 3.13 5.12
N ILE A 64 -6.11 3.76 6.25
CA ILE A 64 -6.52 3.04 7.47
C ILE A 64 -7.75 2.18 7.18
N ALA A 65 -8.78 2.74 6.54
CA ALA A 65 -9.97 2.00 6.15
C ALA A 65 -9.64 0.83 5.20
N GLY A 66 -8.78 1.08 4.20
CA GLY A 66 -8.29 0.06 3.27
C GLY A 66 -7.57 -1.08 3.97
N CYS A 67 -6.69 -0.80 4.93
CA CYS A 67 -5.99 -1.82 5.72
C CYS A 67 -6.95 -2.69 6.54
N ILE A 68 -7.98 -2.09 7.15
CA ILE A 68 -9.00 -2.83 7.91
C ILE A 68 -9.75 -3.79 6.99
N ILE A 69 -10.20 -3.29 5.82
CA ILE A 69 -10.91 -4.10 4.83
C ILE A 69 -9.99 -5.19 4.27
N ALA A 70 -8.74 -4.88 3.95
CA ALA A 70 -7.76 -5.83 3.42
C ALA A 70 -7.48 -6.97 4.41
N GLY A 71 -7.43 -6.68 5.71
CA GLY A 71 -7.31 -7.70 6.75
C GLY A 71 -8.48 -8.69 6.73
N TRP A 72 -9.71 -8.17 6.68
CA TRP A 72 -10.93 -8.98 6.60
C TRP A 72 -11.02 -9.81 5.30
N VAL A 73 -10.66 -9.20 4.17
CA VAL A 73 -10.63 -9.87 2.86
C VAL A 73 -9.58 -11.00 2.84
N THR A 74 -8.42 -10.77 3.45
CA THR A 74 -7.34 -11.77 3.55
C THR A 74 -7.74 -12.98 4.38
N GLU A 75 -8.48 -12.78 5.48
CA GLU A 75 -9.00 -13.91 6.28
C GLU A 75 -10.08 -14.71 5.54
N LYS A 76 -10.96 -14.04 4.79
CA LYS A 76 -12.10 -14.70 4.13
C LYS A 76 -11.73 -15.42 2.83
N TYR A 77 -10.81 -14.88 2.04
CA TYR A 77 -10.44 -15.40 0.71
C TYR A 77 -9.04 -16.05 0.66
N GLY A 78 -8.26 -15.95 1.74
CA GLY A 78 -6.89 -16.45 1.83
C GLY A 78 -5.84 -15.46 1.32
N ARG A 79 -4.58 -15.64 1.75
CA ARG A 79 -3.42 -14.75 1.46
C ARG A 79 -3.09 -14.54 -0.02
N ARG A 80 -3.48 -15.45 -0.92
CA ARG A 80 -3.16 -15.39 -2.36
C ARG A 80 -4.02 -14.41 -3.17
N PRO A 81 -5.37 -14.42 -3.06
CA PRO A 81 -6.19 -13.45 -3.80
C PRO A 81 -6.02 -12.00 -3.32
N GLY A 82 -5.75 -11.76 -2.02
CA GLY A 82 -5.56 -10.40 -1.50
C GLY A 82 -4.39 -9.63 -2.12
N LEU A 83 -3.32 -10.33 -2.54
CA LEU A 83 -2.18 -9.74 -3.25
C LEU A 83 -2.45 -9.51 -4.76
N LEU A 84 -3.46 -10.18 -5.34
CA LEU A 84 -3.83 -10.04 -6.75
C LEU A 84 -4.89 -8.94 -6.96
N THR A 85 -5.59 -8.54 -5.91
CA THR A 85 -6.68 -7.54 -5.97
C THR A 85 -6.26 -6.13 -5.52
N ALA A 86 -5.08 -5.99 -4.91
CA ALA A 86 -4.46 -4.71 -4.58
C ALA A 86 -3.58 -4.24 -5.75
#